data_AF-A0A139H3M3-F1
#
_entry.id   AF-A0A139H3M3-F1
#
_cell.length_a   1.000
_cell.length_b   1.000
_cell.length_c   1.000
_cell.angle_alpha   90.00
_cell.angle_beta   90.00
_cell.angle_gamma   90.00
#
_symmetry.space_group_name_H-M   'P 1'
#
loop_
_entity.id
_entity.type
_entity.pdbx_description
1 polymer ?
#
loop_
_entity_poly.entity_id
_entity_poly.type
_entity_poly.pdbx_seq_one_letter_code
_entity_poly.pdbx_strand_id
1 'polypeptide(L)'
;MAAVTPDQGVADLSLNGDKSVEKQNGGKATTGTNGHVEGGDSDDDEADDGEEGQANGADGESAAKKKKKRKPRKKKKAGAGATGGGAKAQTSPPTKKVSDLFPDNSYPVGEEVEYKNDNAYRTTSEEKRHLDRMNSDFLADYRQAAEVHREVRKYARAQIKPGMTLTEIAEMIENGTRHLTGHMGLEEGDNLLGGVAFPTGLSLNHCAAHYTPNAGNKMVLKEEDVMKVDFGVHVNGRIVDSAFTVAFQPQYDNLLAAVKDATNTGIRLAGIDARMGEIGEGIQEAMESYEVEINGQTYPVKAIRNLNGHTIGHYSIHGGSAGKSVPIVKGGSNEKMEEGETYAIETFGSTGKGVVRDDMETSHYAKIADAPKVALRVASAKTLLKSIDKNFGTLPFCRRYLDRLGHEKYLLGLNNLVQSGIVADYPPLVDIKGSYTAQYEHTILLRPTVKEVISRGDDY
;
A
#
# COMPACT_ATOMS: atom_id res chain seq x y z
N MET A 1 15.97 41.58 25.96
CA MET A 1 15.00 42.56 26.51
C MET A 1 13.71 41.81 26.84
N ALA A 2 12.72 42.45 27.47
CA ALA A 2 11.57 41.77 28.07
C ALA A 2 10.62 41.10 27.05
N ALA A 3 9.83 40.14 27.54
CA ALA A 3 8.73 39.51 26.81
C ALA A 3 7.45 40.36 26.86
N VAL A 4 6.50 40.05 25.98
CA VAL A 4 5.13 40.58 26.00
C VAL A 4 4.16 39.39 25.90
N THR A 5 3.16 39.35 26.78
CA THR A 5 2.10 38.33 26.79
C THR A 5 0.91 38.78 25.94
N PRO A 6 0.28 37.88 25.16
CA PRO A 6 -0.96 38.19 24.46
C PRO A 6 -2.16 38.05 25.41
N ASP A 7 -2.96 39.10 25.55
CA ASP A 7 -4.30 39.03 26.15
C ASP A 7 -5.18 40.14 25.57
N GLN A 8 -6.50 39.93 25.60
CA GLN A 8 -7.57 40.79 25.05
C GLN A 8 -7.59 40.92 23.51
N GLY A 9 -8.65 40.39 22.88
CA GLY A 9 -8.85 40.48 21.43
C GLY A 9 -10.07 39.76 20.83
N VAL A 10 -11.03 39.30 21.65
CA VAL A 10 -12.25 38.61 21.17
C VAL A 10 -13.48 39.47 21.42
N ALA A 11 -13.78 40.32 20.43
CA ALA A 11 -15.05 41.04 20.27
C ALA A 11 -15.25 41.35 18.77
N ASP A 12 -16.50 41.65 18.38
CA ASP A 12 -16.87 42.29 17.12
C ASP A 12 -16.51 41.58 15.79
N LEU A 13 -17.03 40.38 15.58
CA LEU A 13 -17.51 39.95 14.25
C LEU A 13 -18.92 39.34 14.35
N SER A 14 -19.93 40.14 14.01
CA SER A 14 -21.34 39.74 14.03
C SER A 14 -21.80 39.19 12.67
N LEU A 15 -22.50 38.05 12.70
CA LEU A 15 -23.20 37.50 11.54
C LEU A 15 -24.58 38.17 11.39
N ASN A 16 -24.89 38.68 10.19
CA ASN A 16 -26.17 38.62 9.46
C ASN A 16 -26.29 39.76 8.43
N GLY A 17 -26.87 39.49 7.25
CA GLY A 17 -26.98 40.48 6.17
C GLY A 17 -27.64 39.98 4.89
N ASP A 18 -28.84 39.40 4.98
CA ASP A 18 -29.62 38.94 3.83
C ASP A 18 -30.48 40.06 3.21
N LYS A 19 -30.53 40.15 1.86
CA LYS A 19 -31.65 40.62 0.99
C LYS A 19 -31.27 40.89 -0.48
N SER A 20 -31.51 39.88 -1.32
CA SER A 20 -32.51 39.88 -2.43
C SER A 20 -32.77 41.10 -3.38
N VAL A 21 -33.05 40.78 -4.66
CA VAL A 21 -33.73 41.60 -5.73
C VAL A 21 -32.79 42.64 -6.41
N GLU A 22 -32.80 42.93 -7.73
CA GLU A 22 -33.82 42.79 -8.80
C GLU A 22 -33.28 42.30 -10.19
N LYS A 23 -34.20 42.09 -11.15
CA LYS A 23 -33.95 41.68 -12.56
C LYS A 23 -33.89 42.88 -13.52
N GLN A 24 -33.25 42.71 -14.69
CA GLN A 24 -33.86 43.20 -15.94
C GLN A 24 -33.41 42.47 -17.22
N ASN A 25 -34.28 42.58 -18.24
CA ASN A 25 -34.31 41.98 -19.58
C ASN A 25 -33.04 42.23 -20.45
N GLY A 26 -32.80 41.51 -21.55
CA GLY A 26 -33.52 40.38 -22.18
C GLY A 26 -33.34 40.33 -23.72
N GLY A 27 -33.62 39.19 -24.36
CA GLY A 27 -33.43 39.04 -25.82
C GLY A 27 -34.10 37.80 -26.45
N LYS A 28 -34.95 38.02 -27.47
CA LYS A 28 -35.51 37.03 -28.42
C LYS A 28 -34.47 36.71 -29.52
N ALA A 29 -34.46 35.61 -30.27
CA ALA A 29 -35.18 34.31 -30.26
C ALA A 29 -34.27 33.31 -31.08
N THR A 30 -34.62 32.20 -31.75
CA THR A 30 -35.86 31.65 -32.37
C THR A 30 -35.92 30.11 -32.34
N THR A 31 -37.08 29.59 -32.74
CA THR A 31 -37.50 28.18 -32.92
C THR A 31 -36.76 27.35 -33.98
N GLY A 32 -36.68 26.03 -33.74
CA GLY A 32 -36.55 24.95 -34.74
C GLY A 32 -37.03 23.62 -34.13
N THR A 33 -37.74 22.76 -34.87
CA THR A 33 -38.50 21.61 -34.33
C THR A 33 -38.24 20.27 -35.06
N ASN A 34 -38.85 19.19 -34.53
CA ASN A 34 -38.92 17.79 -35.02
C ASN A 34 -37.82 16.85 -34.44
N GLY A 35 -38.08 15.59 -34.05
CA GLY A 35 -39.33 14.79 -34.01
C GLY A 35 -39.18 13.49 -33.17
N HIS A 36 -40.22 12.63 -33.08
CA HIS A 36 -40.19 11.31 -32.40
C HIS A 36 -39.34 10.26 -33.20
N VAL A 37 -38.80 9.11 -32.69
CA VAL A 37 -39.37 7.89 -32.04
C VAL A 37 -40.49 7.21 -32.88
N GLU A 38 -40.67 5.89 -33.03
CA GLU A 38 -40.18 4.62 -32.40
C GLU A 38 -39.74 3.59 -33.51
N GLY A 39 -39.40 2.29 -33.34
CA GLY A 39 -39.32 1.31 -32.22
C GLY A 39 -38.97 -0.13 -32.74
N GLY A 40 -38.80 -1.14 -31.86
CA GLY A 40 -38.50 -2.58 -32.17
C GLY A 40 -37.03 -2.99 -31.88
N ASP A 41 -36.64 -4.11 -31.24
CA ASP A 41 -37.05 -5.56 -31.22
C ASP A 41 -36.90 -6.30 -32.56
N SER A 42 -36.41 -7.55 -32.64
CA SER A 42 -35.69 -8.45 -31.68
C SER A 42 -35.05 -9.63 -32.47
N ASP A 43 -34.73 -10.76 -31.79
CA ASP A 43 -34.45 -12.11 -32.34
C ASP A 43 -33.05 -12.34 -33.00
N ASP A 44 -32.39 -13.50 -32.87
CA ASP A 44 -32.29 -14.47 -31.75
C ASP A 44 -31.04 -15.37 -31.96
N ASP A 45 -30.51 -16.03 -30.91
CA ASP A 45 -29.35 -16.95 -31.01
C ASP A 45 -29.77 -18.42 -31.23
N GLU A 46 -28.99 -19.21 -32.01
CA GLU A 46 -29.23 -20.65 -32.20
C GLU A 46 -28.68 -21.51 -31.03
N ALA A 47 -29.33 -22.65 -30.81
CA ALA A 47 -29.12 -23.53 -29.65
C ALA A 47 -28.02 -24.61 -29.84
N ASP A 48 -27.56 -25.16 -28.71
CA ASP A 48 -26.93 -26.49 -28.62
C ASP A 48 -27.58 -27.26 -27.46
N ASP A 49 -27.82 -28.56 -27.64
CA ASP A 49 -28.75 -29.38 -26.84
C ASP A 49 -28.09 -30.74 -26.55
N GLY A 50 -27.97 -31.16 -25.28
CA GLY A 50 -27.21 -32.38 -24.94
C GLY A 50 -27.19 -32.78 -23.47
N GLU A 51 -28.23 -33.49 -23.01
CA GLU A 51 -28.35 -34.00 -21.64
C GLU A 51 -27.53 -35.27 -21.31
N GLU A 52 -27.56 -35.61 -20.02
CA GLU A 52 -26.86 -36.65 -19.26
C GLU A 52 -26.78 -38.09 -19.83
N GLY A 53 -25.80 -38.85 -19.31
CA GLY A 53 -25.77 -40.32 -19.40
C GLY A 53 -25.01 -40.96 -18.22
N GLN A 54 -25.69 -41.78 -17.41
CA GLN A 54 -25.18 -42.29 -16.13
C GLN A 54 -24.63 -43.75 -16.14
N ALA A 55 -23.84 -44.05 -15.09
CA ALA A 55 -23.78 -45.30 -14.32
C ALA A 55 -22.97 -46.54 -14.81
N ASN A 56 -21.92 -46.83 -14.03
CA ASN A 56 -21.63 -48.08 -13.28
C ASN A 56 -21.46 -49.46 -13.98
N GLY A 57 -20.45 -50.21 -13.49
CA GLY A 57 -20.20 -51.63 -13.79
C GLY A 57 -18.70 -51.97 -13.78
N ALA A 58 -18.04 -52.07 -12.61
CA ALA A 58 -18.01 -53.22 -11.69
C ALA A 58 -17.06 -54.38 -12.13
N ASP A 59 -16.08 -54.65 -11.27
CA ASP A 59 -15.32 -55.88 -10.96
C ASP A 59 -15.25 -57.06 -11.97
N GLY A 60 -14.12 -57.76 -12.16
CA GLY A 60 -12.80 -57.68 -11.52
C GLY A 60 -12.23 -59.08 -11.23
N GLU A 61 -10.90 -59.26 -11.12
CA GLU A 61 -10.33 -60.44 -10.43
C GLU A 61 -8.85 -60.28 -9.99
N SER A 62 -8.33 -61.24 -9.22
CA SER A 62 -7.13 -61.06 -8.38
C SER A 62 -5.99 -62.05 -8.65
N ALA A 63 -4.74 -61.59 -8.54
CA ALA A 63 -3.55 -62.44 -8.46
C ALA A 63 -2.48 -61.81 -7.55
N ALA A 64 -1.75 -62.64 -6.78
CA ALA A 64 -0.96 -62.19 -5.64
C ALA A 64 0.55 -62.52 -5.70
N LYS A 65 1.31 -61.87 -4.79
CA LYS A 65 2.69 -62.13 -4.30
C LYS A 65 3.83 -61.27 -4.90
N LYS A 66 4.40 -60.38 -4.07
CA LYS A 66 5.69 -60.61 -3.34
C LYS A 66 6.05 -59.46 -2.39
N LYS A 67 6.59 -59.79 -1.21
CA LYS A 67 7.07 -58.82 -0.20
C LYS A 67 8.49 -58.33 -0.55
N LYS A 68 8.76 -57.02 -0.43
CA LYS A 68 10.10 -56.45 -0.24
C LYS A 68 10.09 -55.48 0.96
N LYS A 69 11.09 -55.58 1.84
CA LYS A 69 11.21 -54.76 3.07
C LYS A 69 11.62 -53.31 2.70
N ARG A 70 11.00 -52.30 3.33
CA ARG A 70 11.46 -50.90 3.34
C ARG A 70 12.04 -50.56 4.72
N LYS A 71 13.11 -49.74 4.76
CA LYS A 71 13.70 -49.24 6.02
C LYS A 71 12.77 -48.20 6.69
N PRO A 72 12.79 -48.06 8.03
CA PRO A 72 11.97 -47.07 8.72
C PRO A 72 12.45 -45.63 8.45
N ARG A 73 11.52 -44.73 8.11
CA ARG A 73 11.76 -43.27 8.13
C ARG A 73 11.51 -42.73 9.54
N LYS A 74 12.39 -41.87 10.05
CA LYS A 74 12.14 -41.09 11.27
C LYS A 74 10.90 -40.22 11.09
N LYS A 75 9.96 -40.21 12.05
CA LYS A 75 8.92 -39.17 12.13
C LYS A 75 9.62 -37.82 12.41
N LYS A 76 9.40 -36.80 11.56
CA LYS A 76 9.51 -35.41 12.03
C LYS A 76 8.29 -35.11 12.91
N LYS A 77 8.50 -34.31 13.96
CA LYS A 77 7.43 -33.84 14.84
C LYS A 77 6.66 -32.75 14.09
N ALA A 78 5.34 -32.88 13.94
CA ALA A 78 4.52 -31.78 13.46
C ALA A 78 4.35 -30.76 14.59
N GLY A 79 4.50 -29.47 14.28
CA GLY A 79 3.97 -28.40 15.13
C GLY A 79 2.47 -28.29 14.91
N ALA A 80 1.72 -27.99 15.97
CA ALA A 80 0.30 -27.64 15.87
C ALA A 80 0.17 -26.13 15.79
N GLY A 81 -0.69 -25.61 14.91
CA GLY A 81 -0.82 -24.16 14.67
C GLY A 81 -1.30 -23.80 13.27
N ALA A 82 -2.29 -24.52 12.73
CA ALA A 82 -2.91 -24.19 11.44
C ALA A 82 -4.34 -24.77 11.39
N THR A 83 -5.33 -23.95 11.73
CA THR A 83 -6.76 -24.25 11.55
C THR A 83 -7.29 -23.54 10.30
N GLY A 84 -6.89 -24.05 9.14
CA GLY A 84 -7.30 -23.59 7.82
C GLY A 84 -7.15 -24.73 6.82
N GLY A 85 -8.12 -24.90 5.92
CA GLY A 85 -8.22 -26.10 5.08
C GLY A 85 -7.36 -26.05 3.82
N GLY A 86 -6.67 -27.16 3.51
CA GLY A 86 -6.38 -27.55 2.11
C GLY A 86 -5.42 -26.73 1.25
N ALA A 87 -4.92 -25.57 1.71
CA ALA A 87 -4.07 -24.68 0.92
C ALA A 87 -2.90 -25.40 0.23
N LYS A 88 -2.89 -25.37 -1.11
CA LYS A 88 -1.84 -25.99 -1.94
C LYS A 88 -0.56 -25.18 -1.78
N ALA A 89 0.50 -25.76 -1.18
CA ALA A 89 1.75 -25.04 -0.92
C ALA A 89 2.28 -24.24 -2.14
N GLN A 90 2.71 -23.00 -1.90
CA GLN A 90 3.29 -22.09 -2.88
C GLN A 90 4.59 -22.67 -3.50
N THR A 91 4.97 -22.19 -4.68
CA THR A 91 6.23 -22.53 -5.37
C THR A 91 7.43 -21.74 -4.82
N SER A 92 8.64 -22.07 -5.29
CA SER A 92 9.87 -21.31 -5.01
C SER A 92 10.67 -21.19 -6.32
N PRO A 93 10.73 -20.02 -6.98
CA PRO A 93 10.04 -18.76 -6.63
C PRO A 93 8.52 -18.90 -6.53
N PRO A 94 7.84 -18.05 -5.74
CA PRO A 94 6.39 -18.05 -5.62
C PRO A 94 5.76 -17.58 -6.93
N THR A 95 4.86 -18.39 -7.50
CA THR A 95 4.26 -18.15 -8.83
C THR A 95 2.79 -18.59 -8.98
N LYS A 96 2.17 -19.20 -7.95
CA LYS A 96 0.73 -19.49 -7.95
C LYS A 96 -0.05 -18.27 -7.48
N LYS A 97 -1.22 -18.00 -8.07
CA LYS A 97 -2.14 -16.97 -7.57
C LYS A 97 -2.56 -17.33 -6.15
N VAL A 98 -2.70 -16.34 -5.27
CA VAL A 98 -3.16 -16.57 -3.89
C VAL A 98 -4.62 -17.07 -3.88
N SER A 99 -5.45 -16.63 -4.80
CA SER A 99 -6.81 -17.16 -5.02
C SER A 99 -6.84 -18.65 -5.39
N ASP A 100 -5.84 -19.19 -6.10
CA ASP A 100 -5.73 -20.64 -6.38
C ASP A 100 -5.46 -21.47 -5.11
N LEU A 101 -5.04 -20.81 -4.01
CA LEU A 101 -4.72 -21.43 -2.73
C LEU A 101 -5.89 -21.35 -1.74
N PHE A 102 -6.74 -20.32 -1.86
CA PHE A 102 -7.91 -20.04 -1.03
C PHE A 102 -9.18 -19.89 -1.93
N PRO A 103 -9.67 -20.98 -2.55
CA PRO A 103 -10.68 -20.94 -3.63
C PRO A 103 -12.10 -20.54 -3.18
N ASP A 104 -12.31 -20.40 -1.88
CA ASP A 104 -13.53 -19.91 -1.21
C ASP A 104 -13.36 -18.48 -0.66
N ASN A 105 -12.29 -17.78 -1.06
CA ASN A 105 -11.86 -16.48 -0.55
C ASN A 105 -11.57 -16.46 0.98
N SER A 106 -11.26 -17.61 1.60
CA SER A 106 -10.88 -17.72 3.02
C SER A 106 -9.45 -17.23 3.33
N TYR A 107 -9.05 -16.09 2.77
CA TYR A 107 -7.72 -15.51 2.93
C TYR A 107 -7.39 -15.25 4.42
N PRO A 108 -6.12 -15.43 4.86
CA PRO A 108 -5.77 -15.30 6.26
C PRO A 108 -6.04 -13.90 6.84
N VAL A 109 -6.76 -13.89 7.96
CA VAL A 109 -7.01 -12.71 8.80
C VAL A 109 -5.67 -12.15 9.32
N GLY A 110 -5.57 -10.83 9.43
CA GLY A 110 -4.44 -10.18 10.11
C GLY A 110 -4.42 -10.40 11.62
N GLU A 111 -3.57 -9.63 12.31
CA GLU A 111 -3.63 -9.54 13.77
C GLU A 111 -4.84 -8.68 14.17
N GLU A 112 -5.93 -9.33 14.60
CA GLU A 112 -7.07 -8.65 15.22
C GLU A 112 -6.75 -8.24 16.67
N VAL A 113 -6.92 -6.95 16.96
CA VAL A 113 -6.69 -6.34 18.27
C VAL A 113 -7.99 -5.71 18.74
N GLU A 114 -8.48 -6.14 19.90
CA GLU A 114 -9.65 -5.54 20.54
C GLU A 114 -9.39 -4.07 20.92
N TYR A 115 -10.38 -3.21 20.70
CA TYR A 115 -10.37 -1.85 21.22
C TYR A 115 -10.45 -1.85 22.75
N LYS A 116 -9.89 -0.81 23.38
CA LYS A 116 -9.77 -0.69 24.84
C LYS A 116 -10.52 0.55 25.34
N ASN A 117 -10.59 0.67 26.67
CA ASN A 117 -11.20 1.81 27.37
C ASN A 117 -12.64 2.04 26.88
N ASP A 118 -13.02 3.30 26.61
CA ASP A 118 -14.37 3.69 26.18
C ASP A 118 -14.81 3.05 24.85
N ASN A 119 -13.89 2.48 24.07
CA ASN A 119 -14.19 1.77 22.81
C ASN A 119 -14.29 0.23 22.98
N ALA A 120 -14.11 -0.32 24.19
CA ALA A 120 -14.18 -1.77 24.42
C ALA A 120 -15.58 -2.41 24.23
N TYR A 121 -16.66 -1.61 24.23
CA TYR A 121 -18.03 -2.10 23.97
C TYR A 121 -18.21 -2.64 22.54
N ARG A 122 -17.31 -2.27 21.61
CA ARG A 122 -17.38 -2.58 20.18
C ARG A 122 -17.37 -4.09 19.88
N THR A 123 -16.58 -4.86 20.61
CA THR A 123 -16.44 -6.32 20.45
C THR A 123 -17.75 -7.07 20.74
N THR A 124 -18.63 -6.51 21.60
CA THR A 124 -19.90 -7.14 22.03
C THR A 124 -21.17 -6.43 21.54
N SER A 125 -21.07 -5.22 20.99
CA SER A 125 -22.21 -4.50 20.42
C SER A 125 -22.74 -5.18 19.15
N GLU A 126 -24.00 -5.61 19.16
CA GLU A 126 -24.63 -6.20 17.97
C GLU A 126 -24.81 -5.20 16.81
N GLU A 127 -24.89 -3.89 17.09
CA GLU A 127 -24.83 -2.85 16.05
C GLU A 127 -23.48 -2.88 15.33
N LYS A 128 -22.37 -2.86 16.07
CA LYS A 128 -21.02 -2.88 15.49
C LYS A 128 -20.71 -4.21 14.81
N ARG A 129 -21.17 -5.33 15.38
CA ARG A 129 -21.13 -6.64 14.71
C ARG A 129 -21.98 -6.68 13.45
N HIS A 130 -23.12 -5.98 13.38
CA HIS A 130 -23.93 -5.90 12.16
C HIS A 130 -23.20 -5.09 11.07
N LEU A 131 -22.67 -3.92 11.40
CA LEU A 131 -21.90 -3.06 10.47
C LEU A 131 -20.62 -3.76 9.95
N ASP A 132 -19.91 -4.48 10.80
CA ASP A 132 -18.70 -5.26 10.43
C ASP A 132 -19.06 -6.46 9.53
N ARG A 133 -20.25 -7.07 9.72
CA ARG A 133 -20.78 -8.14 8.84
C ARG A 133 -21.31 -7.62 7.50
N MET A 134 -21.85 -6.40 7.45
CA MET A 134 -22.38 -5.81 6.20
C MET A 134 -21.29 -5.46 5.19
N ASN A 135 -20.06 -5.19 5.66
CA ASN A 135 -18.93 -4.81 4.83
C ASN A 135 -17.92 -5.96 4.71
N SER A 136 -18.36 -7.21 4.55
CA SER A 136 -17.48 -8.39 4.45
C SER A 136 -16.52 -8.34 3.27
N ASP A 137 -17.00 -7.87 2.11
CA ASP A 137 -16.39 -8.26 0.83
C ASP A 137 -15.05 -7.56 0.59
N PHE A 138 -14.90 -6.31 1.03
CA PHE A 138 -13.64 -5.57 0.93
C PHE A 138 -12.53 -6.15 1.85
N LEU A 139 -12.90 -6.95 2.87
CA LEU A 139 -11.94 -7.66 3.71
C LEU A 139 -11.30 -8.82 2.95
N ALA A 140 -12.00 -9.44 1.99
CA ALA A 140 -11.42 -10.48 1.15
C ALA A 140 -10.33 -9.88 0.24
N ASP A 141 -10.61 -8.75 -0.42
CA ASP A 141 -9.64 -8.00 -1.23
C ASP A 141 -8.36 -7.66 -0.44
N TYR A 142 -8.50 -7.01 0.73
CA TYR A 142 -7.35 -6.62 1.55
C TYR A 142 -6.59 -7.84 2.10
N ARG A 143 -7.27 -8.91 2.53
CA ARG A 143 -6.59 -10.12 3.04
C ARG A 143 -5.87 -10.88 1.92
N GLN A 144 -6.42 -10.91 0.71
CA GLN A 144 -5.72 -11.42 -0.47
C GLN A 144 -4.46 -10.59 -0.76
N ALA A 145 -4.58 -9.26 -0.82
CA ALA A 145 -3.44 -8.36 -1.04
C ALA A 145 -2.36 -8.51 0.06
N ALA A 146 -2.76 -8.65 1.33
CA ALA A 146 -1.86 -8.87 2.45
C ALA A 146 -1.16 -10.23 2.40
N GLU A 147 -1.85 -11.29 1.96
CA GLU A 147 -1.27 -12.63 1.81
C GLU A 147 -0.27 -12.70 0.64
N VAL A 148 -0.58 -12.02 -0.47
CA VAL A 148 0.39 -11.78 -1.56
C VAL A 148 1.62 -11.06 -1.01
N HIS A 149 1.42 -9.97 -0.27
CA HIS A 149 2.51 -9.19 0.31
C HIS A 149 3.37 -10.03 1.29
N ARG A 150 2.74 -10.85 2.14
CA ARG A 150 3.42 -11.81 3.04
C ARG A 150 4.29 -12.81 2.29
N GLU A 151 3.77 -13.51 1.29
CA GLU A 151 4.54 -14.51 0.54
C GLU A 151 5.67 -13.87 -0.31
N VAL A 152 5.42 -12.71 -0.92
CA VAL A 152 6.43 -11.97 -1.70
C VAL A 152 7.55 -11.47 -0.79
N ARG A 153 7.25 -10.81 0.34
CA ARG A 153 8.29 -10.27 1.23
C ARG A 153 9.10 -11.37 1.91
N LYS A 154 8.46 -12.48 2.27
CA LYS A 154 9.10 -13.69 2.80
C LYS A 154 10.11 -14.29 1.81
N TYR A 155 9.78 -14.33 0.52
CA TYR A 155 10.72 -14.72 -0.53
C TYR A 155 11.84 -13.68 -0.70
N ALA A 156 11.51 -12.39 -0.75
CA ALA A 156 12.47 -11.30 -0.90
C ALA A 156 13.50 -11.27 0.25
N ARG A 157 13.06 -11.36 1.51
CA ARG A 157 13.93 -11.45 2.70
C ARG A 157 14.88 -12.64 2.64
N ALA A 158 14.47 -13.75 2.01
CA ALA A 158 15.35 -14.90 1.79
C ALA A 158 16.37 -14.65 0.67
N GLN A 159 15.97 -14.07 -0.47
CA GLN A 159 16.83 -13.93 -1.66
C GLN A 159 17.71 -12.68 -1.70
N ILE A 160 17.30 -11.55 -1.13
CA ILE A 160 18.06 -10.29 -1.17
C ILE A 160 19.43 -10.48 -0.51
N LYS A 161 20.52 -10.19 -1.25
CA LYS A 161 21.91 -10.29 -0.80
C LYS A 161 22.76 -9.16 -1.41
N PRO A 162 23.88 -8.78 -0.79
CA PRO A 162 24.89 -7.94 -1.43
C PRO A 162 25.36 -8.52 -2.77
N GLY A 163 25.67 -7.65 -3.72
CA GLY A 163 26.06 -8.02 -5.09
C GLY A 163 24.91 -8.03 -6.09
N MET A 164 23.65 -8.08 -5.65
CA MET A 164 22.48 -7.86 -6.53
C MET A 164 22.36 -6.39 -6.93
N THR A 165 21.97 -6.11 -8.17
CA THR A 165 21.51 -4.77 -8.55
C THR A 165 20.15 -4.47 -7.91
N LEU A 166 19.87 -3.19 -7.67
CA LEU A 166 18.54 -2.79 -7.18
C LEU A 166 17.45 -3.07 -8.24
N THR A 167 17.80 -3.11 -9.52
CA THR A 167 16.87 -3.50 -10.60
C THR A 167 16.44 -4.96 -10.48
N GLU A 168 17.37 -5.89 -10.26
CA GLU A 168 17.05 -7.31 -10.04
C GLU A 168 16.18 -7.51 -8.78
N ILE A 169 16.41 -6.74 -7.72
CA ILE A 169 15.61 -6.80 -6.49
C ILE A 169 14.18 -6.28 -6.73
N ALA A 170 14.03 -5.15 -7.41
CA ALA A 170 12.72 -4.58 -7.72
C ALA A 170 11.92 -5.51 -8.65
N GLU A 171 12.52 -5.97 -9.74
CA GLU A 171 11.87 -6.89 -10.68
C GLU A 171 11.51 -8.23 -10.03
N MET A 172 12.32 -8.75 -9.10
CA MET A 172 11.99 -9.95 -8.33
C MET A 172 10.72 -9.76 -7.47
N ILE A 173 10.64 -8.65 -6.72
CA ILE A 173 9.49 -8.35 -5.83
C ILE A 173 8.23 -8.12 -6.65
N GLU A 174 8.29 -7.27 -7.65
CA GLU A 174 7.13 -6.93 -8.48
C GLU A 174 6.63 -8.11 -9.30
N ASN A 175 7.53 -8.93 -9.86
CA ASN A 175 7.11 -10.12 -10.59
C ASN A 175 6.53 -11.16 -9.64
N GLY A 176 7.03 -11.28 -8.41
CA GLY A 176 6.36 -12.06 -7.36
C GLY A 176 4.92 -11.58 -7.13
N THR A 177 4.74 -10.27 -6.93
CA THR A 177 3.41 -9.65 -6.74
C THR A 177 2.49 -9.93 -7.93
N ARG A 178 2.92 -9.66 -9.16
CA ARG A 178 2.15 -9.87 -10.40
C ARG A 178 1.67 -11.33 -10.58
N HIS A 179 2.53 -12.31 -10.28
CA HIS A 179 2.12 -13.73 -10.34
C HIS A 179 1.14 -14.10 -9.23
N LEU A 180 1.28 -13.53 -8.03
CA LEU A 180 0.50 -13.91 -6.84
C LEU A 180 -0.85 -13.20 -6.74
N THR A 181 -0.98 -11.97 -7.22
CA THR A 181 -2.32 -11.40 -7.55
C THR A 181 -2.90 -12.09 -8.77
N GLY A 182 -2.03 -12.53 -9.70
CA GLY A 182 -2.42 -13.13 -10.97
C GLY A 182 -2.76 -12.11 -12.05
N HIS A 183 -2.32 -10.86 -11.87
CA HIS A 183 -2.47 -9.73 -12.77
C HIS A 183 -1.07 -9.26 -13.19
N MET A 184 -0.77 -9.34 -14.48
CA MET A 184 0.56 -9.12 -15.02
C MET A 184 0.82 -7.65 -15.39
N GLY A 185 -0.20 -6.79 -15.42
CA GLY A 185 -0.08 -5.38 -15.78
C GLY A 185 0.53 -5.17 -17.16
N LEU A 186 0.07 -5.96 -18.14
CA LEU A 186 0.46 -5.89 -19.55
C LEU A 186 -0.76 -5.66 -20.46
N GLU A 187 -1.91 -6.18 -20.07
CA GLU A 187 -3.19 -5.91 -20.72
C GLU A 187 -3.83 -4.64 -20.13
N GLU A 188 -4.60 -3.94 -20.95
CA GLU A 188 -5.18 -2.65 -20.57
C GLU A 188 -6.19 -2.81 -19.43
N GLY A 189 -6.00 -2.08 -18.33
CA GLY A 189 -6.83 -2.18 -17.12
C GLY A 189 -6.49 -3.32 -16.16
N ASP A 190 -5.57 -4.23 -16.51
CA ASP A 190 -5.25 -5.41 -15.69
C ASP A 190 -4.70 -5.03 -14.30
N ASN A 191 -3.79 -4.04 -14.23
CA ASN A 191 -3.27 -3.49 -12.96
C ASN A 191 -4.27 -2.55 -12.26
N LEU A 192 -5.53 -2.48 -12.67
CA LEU A 192 -6.61 -1.90 -11.85
C LEU A 192 -7.35 -3.00 -11.07
N LEU A 193 -7.55 -4.17 -11.67
CA LEU A 193 -8.16 -5.34 -11.02
C LEU A 193 -7.30 -5.85 -9.86
N GLY A 194 -5.98 -5.85 -10.01
CA GLY A 194 -5.04 -6.13 -8.94
C GLY A 194 -3.60 -6.06 -9.41
N GLY A 195 -2.64 -6.15 -8.49
CA GLY A 195 -1.21 -6.10 -8.84
C GLY A 195 -0.41 -5.23 -7.90
N VAL A 196 0.56 -4.52 -8.48
CA VAL A 196 1.46 -3.63 -7.74
C VAL A 196 0.77 -2.28 -7.58
N ALA A 197 0.54 -1.86 -6.33
CA ALA A 197 -0.23 -0.65 -6.02
C ALA A 197 0.60 0.63 -6.12
N PHE A 198 1.91 0.53 -5.85
CA PHE A 198 2.89 1.59 -6.06
C PHE A 198 4.30 0.97 -6.27
N PRO A 199 5.28 1.68 -6.84
CA PRO A 199 6.57 1.11 -7.21
C PRO A 199 7.39 0.61 -6.02
N THR A 200 8.16 -0.47 -6.20
CA THR A 200 9.02 -1.01 -5.14
C THR A 200 10.13 -0.03 -4.77
N GLY A 201 10.01 0.58 -3.59
CA GLY A 201 11.04 1.38 -2.92
C GLY A 201 12.19 0.50 -2.45
N LEU A 202 13.42 0.95 -2.76
CA LEU A 202 14.70 0.30 -2.44
C LEU A 202 15.72 1.35 -1.93
N SER A 203 15.25 2.25 -1.06
CA SER A 203 16.00 3.42 -0.60
C SER A 203 17.22 3.04 0.25
N LEU A 204 18.42 3.50 -0.13
CA LEU A 204 19.67 3.17 0.56
C LEU A 204 20.17 4.26 1.53
N ASN A 205 20.56 3.83 2.73
CA ASN A 205 21.28 4.63 3.73
C ASN A 205 20.52 5.92 4.10
N HIS A 206 21.11 7.09 3.85
CA HIS A 206 20.49 8.40 4.05
C HIS A 206 19.20 8.66 3.23
N CYS A 207 18.96 7.91 2.15
CA CYS A 207 17.67 7.94 1.44
C CYS A 207 16.66 7.12 2.24
N ALA A 208 15.55 7.74 2.65
CA ALA A 208 14.49 7.12 3.42
C ALA A 208 13.45 6.46 2.51
N ALA A 209 12.82 7.24 1.62
CA ALA A 209 11.66 6.82 0.83
C ALA A 209 11.76 7.23 -0.67
N HIS A 210 10.81 6.76 -1.48
CA HIS A 210 10.61 7.11 -2.90
C HIS A 210 11.78 6.85 -3.88
N TYR A 211 12.75 6.02 -3.53
CA TYR A 211 13.78 5.57 -4.48
C TYR A 211 13.44 4.22 -5.11
N THR A 212 13.26 4.17 -6.42
CA THR A 212 13.30 2.93 -7.20
C THR A 212 14.22 3.13 -8.42
N PRO A 213 14.97 2.12 -8.90
CA PRO A 213 15.84 2.29 -10.06
C PRO A 213 15.05 2.66 -11.33
N ASN A 214 15.53 3.66 -12.07
CA ASN A 214 15.12 3.92 -13.46
C ASN A 214 15.91 3.00 -14.43
N ALA A 215 15.47 2.90 -15.69
CA ALA A 215 16.17 2.12 -16.71
C ALA A 215 17.65 2.53 -16.86
N GLY A 216 18.54 1.54 -17.01
CA GLY A 216 19.99 1.78 -17.11
C GLY A 216 20.72 2.03 -15.77
N ASN A 217 20.02 1.98 -14.64
CA ASN A 217 20.61 2.01 -13.31
C ASN A 217 21.63 0.87 -13.10
N LYS A 218 22.71 1.16 -12.36
CA LYS A 218 23.80 0.21 -12.04
C LYS A 218 24.15 0.19 -10.55
N MET A 219 23.21 0.59 -9.70
CA MET A 219 23.38 0.56 -8.26
C MET A 219 23.27 -0.88 -7.77
N VAL A 220 24.30 -1.32 -7.06
CA VAL A 220 24.43 -2.67 -6.50
C VAL A 220 24.32 -2.54 -4.99
N LEU A 221 23.45 -3.35 -4.39
CA LEU A 221 23.31 -3.48 -2.94
C LEU A 221 24.60 -4.05 -2.35
N LYS A 222 25.05 -3.49 -1.24
CA LYS A 222 26.29 -3.90 -0.58
C LYS A 222 26.08 -4.43 0.84
N GLU A 223 27.17 -4.92 1.43
CA GLU A 223 27.23 -5.36 2.82
C GLU A 223 27.02 -4.20 3.80
N GLU A 224 27.54 -3.00 3.49
CA GLU A 224 27.45 -1.82 4.36
C GLU A 224 26.13 -1.03 4.24
N ASP A 225 25.20 -1.43 3.38
CA ASP A 225 23.97 -0.69 3.09
C ASP A 225 22.82 -1.01 4.05
N VAL A 226 22.04 0.03 4.39
CA VAL A 226 20.74 -0.06 5.07
C VAL A 226 19.63 0.28 4.06
N MET A 227 19.01 -0.76 3.50
CA MET A 227 17.99 -0.66 2.46
C MET A 227 16.59 -0.74 3.07
N LYS A 228 15.71 0.21 2.75
CA LYS A 228 14.26 0.04 2.95
C LYS A 228 13.72 -0.76 1.78
N VAL A 229 12.91 -1.78 2.05
CA VAL A 229 12.15 -2.55 1.05
C VAL A 229 10.68 -2.28 1.32
N ASP A 230 10.06 -1.65 0.34
CA ASP A 230 8.78 -0.97 0.47
C ASP A 230 7.99 -1.23 -0.81
N PHE A 231 6.81 -1.86 -0.76
CA PHE A 231 6.04 -2.18 -1.97
C PHE A 231 4.55 -2.43 -1.72
N GLY A 232 3.70 -1.70 -2.43
CA GLY A 232 2.25 -1.86 -2.32
C GLY A 232 1.71 -3.03 -3.14
N VAL A 233 0.75 -3.74 -2.57
CA VAL A 233 -0.09 -4.73 -3.30
C VAL A 233 -1.54 -4.30 -3.22
N HIS A 234 -2.32 -4.51 -4.29
CA HIS A 234 -3.77 -4.33 -4.23
C HIS A 234 -4.55 -5.42 -4.95
N VAL A 235 -5.81 -5.55 -4.55
CA VAL A 235 -6.89 -6.25 -5.27
C VAL A 235 -8.09 -5.30 -5.26
N ASN A 236 -8.77 -5.12 -6.40
CA ASN A 236 -9.92 -4.21 -6.58
C ASN A 236 -9.73 -2.81 -5.96
N GLY A 237 -8.51 -2.25 -6.07
CA GLY A 237 -8.14 -0.94 -5.51
C GLY A 237 -7.99 -0.88 -3.98
N ARG A 238 -8.05 -2.00 -3.26
CA ARG A 238 -7.79 -2.11 -1.82
C ARG A 238 -6.29 -2.31 -1.60
N ILE A 239 -5.60 -1.25 -1.20
CA ILE A 239 -4.13 -1.21 -1.14
C ILE A 239 -3.63 -1.67 0.23
N VAL A 240 -2.79 -2.71 0.24
CA VAL A 240 -1.94 -3.03 1.37
C VAL A 240 -0.58 -2.38 1.15
N ASP A 241 -0.30 -1.42 2.02
CA ASP A 241 0.99 -0.80 2.27
C ASP A 241 1.72 -1.49 3.45
N SER A 242 3.03 -1.73 3.32
CA SER A 242 3.88 -2.33 4.37
C SER A 242 5.35 -2.46 3.97
N ALA A 243 6.21 -1.58 4.48
CA ALA A 243 7.67 -1.65 4.35
C ALA A 243 8.41 -2.39 5.48
N PHE A 244 9.64 -2.82 5.18
CA PHE A 244 10.62 -3.34 6.14
C PHE A 244 12.06 -2.97 5.77
N THR A 245 12.93 -2.84 6.77
CA THR A 245 14.37 -2.62 6.52
C THR A 245 15.15 -3.93 6.36
N VAL A 246 16.15 -3.91 5.47
CA VAL A 246 17.20 -4.91 5.28
C VAL A 246 18.55 -4.26 5.56
N ALA A 247 19.33 -4.90 6.41
CA ALA A 247 20.74 -4.59 6.66
C ALA A 247 21.48 -5.91 6.94
N PHE A 248 22.79 -5.97 6.69
CA PHE A 248 23.59 -7.19 6.84
C PHE A 248 24.59 -7.14 8.01
N GLN A 249 24.98 -5.94 8.43
CA GLN A 249 25.93 -5.73 9.53
C GLN A 249 25.21 -5.49 10.86
N PRO A 250 25.54 -6.21 11.95
CA PRO A 250 24.88 -6.07 13.26
C PRO A 250 24.92 -4.67 13.90
N GLN A 251 25.82 -3.78 13.46
CA GLN A 251 25.84 -2.39 13.93
C GLN A 251 24.55 -1.61 13.61
N TYR A 252 23.72 -2.12 12.69
CA TYR A 252 22.41 -1.54 12.38
C TYR A 252 21.26 -2.16 13.17
N ASP A 253 21.47 -3.26 13.90
CA ASP A 253 20.39 -4.01 14.56
C ASP A 253 19.57 -3.15 15.52
N ASN A 254 20.21 -2.27 16.31
CA ASN A 254 19.49 -1.42 17.25
C ASN A 254 18.75 -0.25 16.57
N LEU A 255 19.20 0.19 15.38
CA LEU A 255 18.45 1.14 14.54
C LEU A 255 17.19 0.47 13.97
N LEU A 256 17.29 -0.77 13.52
CA LEU A 256 16.13 -1.55 13.05
C LEU A 256 15.17 -1.87 14.21
N ALA A 257 15.69 -2.16 15.41
CA ALA A 257 14.89 -2.39 16.61
C ALA A 257 14.10 -1.14 17.03
N ALA A 258 14.76 0.03 17.09
CA ALA A 258 14.13 1.31 17.43
C ALA A 258 12.94 1.63 16.52
N VAL A 259 13.13 1.52 15.21
CA VAL A 259 12.07 1.81 14.22
C VAL A 259 10.95 0.76 14.29
N LYS A 260 11.27 -0.52 14.50
CA LYS A 260 10.25 -1.56 14.67
C LYS A 260 9.40 -1.35 15.91
N ASP A 261 10.00 -0.97 17.05
CA ASP A 261 9.25 -0.71 18.27
C ASP A 261 8.43 0.59 18.18
N ALA A 262 8.99 1.64 17.56
CA ALA A 262 8.26 2.87 17.28
C ALA A 262 7.04 2.63 16.38
N THR A 263 7.18 1.87 15.29
CA THR A 263 6.05 1.47 14.43
C THR A 263 5.02 0.63 15.19
N ASN A 264 5.45 -0.38 15.96
CA ASN A 264 4.52 -1.19 16.75
C ASN A 264 3.85 -0.39 17.88
N THR A 265 4.50 0.65 18.41
CA THR A 265 3.92 1.62 19.34
C THR A 265 2.88 2.51 18.65
N GLY A 266 3.15 2.99 17.43
CA GLY A 266 2.16 3.67 16.60
C GLY A 266 0.93 2.80 16.34
N ILE A 267 1.14 1.56 15.90
CA ILE A 267 0.06 0.56 15.68
C ILE A 267 -0.71 0.30 16.97
N ARG A 268 -0.04 0.20 18.12
CA ARG A 268 -0.65 -0.02 19.44
C ARG A 268 -1.54 1.17 19.87
N LEU A 269 -1.11 2.40 19.62
CA LEU A 269 -1.84 3.63 19.97
C LEU A 269 -2.96 3.97 19.00
N ALA A 270 -2.81 3.63 17.71
CA ALA A 270 -3.83 3.83 16.68
C ALA A 270 -5.15 3.10 17.01
N GLY A 271 -6.28 3.68 16.61
CA GLY A 271 -7.62 3.13 16.87
C GLY A 271 -8.69 4.20 16.75
N ILE A 272 -9.96 3.80 16.68
CA ILE A 272 -11.07 4.78 16.60
C ILE A 272 -11.01 5.71 17.82
N ASP A 273 -11.23 7.01 17.58
CA ASP A 273 -11.07 8.13 18.51
C ASP A 273 -9.64 8.49 18.94
N ALA A 274 -8.61 7.73 18.57
CA ALA A 274 -7.21 8.09 18.88
C ALA A 274 -6.79 9.36 18.12
N ARG A 275 -6.04 10.25 18.78
CA ARG A 275 -5.57 11.51 18.18
C ARG A 275 -4.24 11.35 17.46
N MET A 276 -4.13 11.98 16.30
CA MET A 276 -2.89 11.98 15.51
C MET A 276 -1.69 12.48 16.31
N GLY A 277 -1.81 13.61 17.01
CA GLY A 277 -0.73 14.15 17.84
C GLY A 277 -0.27 13.24 19.00
N GLU A 278 -1.18 12.49 19.62
CA GLU A 278 -0.88 11.56 20.72
C GLU A 278 -0.15 10.30 20.21
N ILE A 279 -0.56 9.79 19.04
CA ILE A 279 0.11 8.70 18.33
C ILE A 279 1.55 9.12 17.98
N GLY A 280 1.74 10.31 17.42
CA GLY A 280 3.07 10.83 17.07
C GLY A 280 3.98 11.13 18.25
N GLU A 281 3.43 11.54 19.39
CA GLU A 281 4.20 11.70 20.63
C GLU A 281 4.70 10.35 21.16
N GLY A 282 3.84 9.33 21.22
CA GLY A 282 4.24 7.99 21.66
C GLY A 282 5.19 7.28 20.69
N ILE A 283 5.05 7.49 19.37
CA ILE A 283 6.03 7.04 18.37
C ILE A 283 7.40 7.68 18.62
N GLN A 284 7.44 8.99 18.91
CA GLN A 284 8.69 9.69 19.17
C GLN A 284 9.33 9.26 20.49
N GLU A 285 8.54 9.08 21.56
CA GLU A 285 9.04 8.58 22.84
C GLU A 285 9.70 7.21 22.68
N ALA A 286 9.05 6.27 21.97
CA ALA A 286 9.63 4.97 21.65
C ALA A 286 10.92 5.12 20.82
N MET A 287 10.87 5.83 19.69
CA MET A 287 12.00 6.00 18.77
C MET A 287 13.23 6.65 19.42
N GLU A 288 13.04 7.77 20.13
CA GLU A 288 14.13 8.58 20.70
C GLU A 288 14.65 8.03 22.04
N SER A 289 14.07 6.94 22.55
CA SER A 289 14.61 6.16 23.68
C SER A 289 15.83 5.29 23.30
N TYR A 290 16.10 5.10 22.01
CA TYR A 290 17.19 4.27 21.49
C TYR A 290 18.42 5.09 21.05
N GLU A 291 19.60 4.54 21.33
CA GLU A 291 20.87 4.94 20.71
C GLU A 291 21.51 3.75 19.96
N VAL A 292 22.35 4.05 18.96
CA VAL A 292 23.02 3.05 18.13
C VAL A 292 24.49 3.43 17.92
N GLU A 293 25.40 2.46 18.08
CA GLU A 293 26.82 2.64 17.77
C GLU A 293 27.09 2.14 16.34
N ILE A 294 27.56 3.03 15.47
CA ILE A 294 27.90 2.72 14.08
C ILE A 294 29.33 3.20 13.82
N ASN A 295 30.21 2.30 13.36
CA ASN A 295 31.64 2.54 13.11
C ASN A 295 32.39 3.18 14.29
N GLY A 296 32.01 2.85 15.54
CA GLY A 296 32.63 3.40 16.76
C GLY A 296 32.10 4.78 17.20
N GLN A 297 30.99 5.26 16.60
CA GLN A 297 30.32 6.49 16.98
C GLN A 297 28.87 6.20 17.41
N THR A 298 28.50 6.65 18.61
CA THR A 298 27.12 6.57 19.12
C THR A 298 26.26 7.68 18.51
N TYR A 299 25.02 7.34 18.13
CA TYR A 299 24.00 8.26 17.63
C TYR A 299 22.67 8.01 18.36
N PRO A 300 21.98 9.04 18.89
CA PRO A 300 20.57 8.88 19.25
C PRO A 300 19.75 8.69 17.97
N VAL A 301 18.82 7.74 17.97
CA VAL A 301 17.88 7.54 16.85
C VAL A 301 16.84 8.65 16.87
N LYS A 302 16.57 9.28 15.74
CA LYS A 302 15.63 10.41 15.62
C LYS A 302 14.51 10.07 14.65
N ALA A 303 13.28 10.40 15.00
CA ALA A 303 12.17 10.34 14.05
C ALA A 303 12.38 11.35 12.91
N ILE A 304 12.12 10.96 11.66
CA ILE A 304 12.17 11.88 10.52
C ILE A 304 10.90 12.74 10.51
N ARG A 305 10.96 13.92 11.14
CA ARG A 305 9.79 14.74 11.50
C ARG A 305 8.95 15.30 10.35
N ASN A 306 9.36 15.09 9.10
CA ASN A 306 8.61 15.44 7.90
C ASN A 306 8.34 14.24 6.98
N LEU A 307 8.35 13.03 7.54
CA LEU A 307 7.67 11.85 7.00
C LEU A 307 6.57 11.44 7.98
N ASN A 308 5.47 10.89 7.47
CA ASN A 308 4.23 10.65 8.20
C ASN A 308 3.50 9.48 7.54
N GLY A 309 2.98 8.54 8.34
CA GLY A 309 1.98 7.59 7.84
C GLY A 309 0.71 8.30 7.40
N HIS A 310 -0.23 7.59 6.79
CA HIS A 310 -1.36 8.21 6.11
C HIS A 310 -2.62 7.35 6.08
N THR A 311 -3.78 7.97 5.91
CA THR A 311 -4.99 7.27 5.49
C THR A 311 -4.77 6.64 4.11
N ILE A 312 -5.27 5.43 3.90
CA ILE A 312 -5.34 4.77 2.59
C ILE A 312 -6.80 4.80 2.11
N GLY A 313 -7.00 5.25 0.88
CA GLY A 313 -8.29 5.30 0.19
C GLY A 313 -8.37 4.30 -0.96
N HIS A 314 -9.57 4.10 -1.50
CA HIS A 314 -9.81 3.24 -2.66
C HIS A 314 -9.05 3.80 -3.89
N TYR A 315 -8.12 3.02 -4.45
CA TYR A 315 -7.17 3.45 -5.49
C TYR A 315 -6.35 4.73 -5.14
N SER A 316 -6.24 5.09 -3.86
CA SER A 316 -5.60 6.35 -3.44
C SER A 316 -4.70 6.14 -2.23
N ILE A 317 -3.39 6.06 -2.48
CA ILE A 317 -2.41 5.67 -1.45
C ILE A 317 -2.45 6.56 -0.21
N HIS A 318 -2.50 7.88 -0.38
CA HIS A 318 -2.59 8.87 0.71
C HIS A 318 -4.03 9.39 0.97
N GLY A 319 -5.07 8.62 0.64
CA GLY A 319 -6.47 8.98 0.96
C GLY A 319 -7.09 10.14 0.16
N GLY A 320 -6.33 10.78 -0.74
CA GLY A 320 -6.80 11.86 -1.62
C GLY A 320 -7.00 13.19 -0.89
N SER A 321 -7.96 14.00 -1.34
CA SER A 321 -8.25 15.34 -0.80
C SER A 321 -8.89 15.33 0.60
N ALA A 322 -9.20 14.15 1.15
CA ALA A 322 -9.63 13.94 2.54
C ALA A 322 -8.67 13.03 3.34
N GLY A 323 -7.47 12.76 2.82
CA GLY A 323 -6.46 11.94 3.49
C GLY A 323 -5.83 12.64 4.70
N LYS A 324 -5.67 11.90 5.80
CA LYS A 324 -5.08 12.38 7.05
C LYS A 324 -3.65 11.87 7.19
N SER A 325 -2.78 12.67 7.81
CA SER A 325 -1.40 12.28 8.10
C SER A 325 -1.24 11.85 9.56
N VAL A 326 -0.65 10.67 9.78
CA VAL A 326 -0.25 10.13 11.07
C VAL A 326 1.17 10.60 11.38
N PRO A 327 1.37 11.57 12.29
CA PRO A 327 2.68 12.09 12.60
C PRO A 327 3.54 11.05 13.34
N ILE A 328 4.85 11.14 13.19
CA ILE A 328 5.83 10.31 13.93
C ILE A 328 6.62 11.15 14.95
N VAL A 329 6.13 12.37 15.23
CA VAL A 329 6.63 13.31 16.23
C VAL A 329 5.46 13.99 16.95
N LYS A 330 5.70 14.46 18.18
CA LYS A 330 4.73 15.29 18.91
C LYS A 330 4.50 16.64 18.21
N GLY A 331 3.31 17.19 18.39
CA GLY A 331 2.91 18.47 17.79
C GLY A 331 2.20 18.37 16.43
N GLY A 332 1.63 17.21 16.11
CA GLY A 332 0.71 17.03 14.97
C GLY A 332 -0.69 17.59 15.23
N SER A 333 -1.66 17.23 14.37
CA SER A 333 -3.05 17.67 14.49
C SER A 333 -3.78 17.01 15.67
N ASN A 334 -4.82 17.67 16.18
CA ASN A 334 -5.77 17.11 17.15
C ASN A 334 -6.89 16.26 16.49
N GLU A 335 -6.73 15.98 15.20
CA GLU A 335 -7.62 15.15 14.40
C GLU A 335 -7.65 13.70 14.91
N LYS A 336 -8.74 13.01 14.60
CA LYS A 336 -9.01 11.65 15.07
C LYS A 336 -9.02 10.65 13.92
N MET A 337 -8.61 9.44 14.27
CA MET A 337 -8.93 8.22 13.55
C MET A 337 -10.41 7.84 13.74
N GLU A 338 -11.08 7.42 12.67
CA GLU A 338 -12.52 7.17 12.60
C GLU A 338 -12.86 5.72 12.20
N GLU A 339 -14.13 5.34 12.39
CA GLU A 339 -14.65 4.00 12.10
C GLU A 339 -14.70 3.73 10.59
N GLY A 340 -14.10 2.63 10.14
CA GLY A 340 -14.02 2.22 8.74
C GLY A 340 -12.79 2.75 7.98
N GLU A 341 -11.97 3.62 8.57
CA GLU A 341 -10.74 4.10 7.93
C GLU A 341 -9.67 3.00 7.83
N THR A 342 -8.82 3.12 6.79
CA THR A 342 -7.61 2.32 6.61
C THR A 342 -6.39 3.23 6.77
N TYR A 343 -5.33 2.77 7.43
CA TYR A 343 -4.11 3.55 7.64
C TYR A 343 -2.84 2.77 7.35
N ALA A 344 -1.91 3.40 6.62
CA ALA A 344 -0.49 3.13 6.69
C ALA A 344 0.05 3.66 8.03
N ILE A 345 0.57 2.76 8.88
CA ILE A 345 1.31 3.13 10.08
C ILE A 345 2.78 2.81 9.84
N GLU A 346 3.49 3.75 9.24
CA GLU A 346 4.95 3.74 9.06
C GLU A 346 5.67 4.64 10.07
N THR A 347 6.92 4.30 10.37
CA THR A 347 7.84 5.22 11.05
C THR A 347 9.23 5.15 10.45
N PHE A 348 9.96 6.27 10.52
CA PHE A 348 11.31 6.39 10.00
C PHE A 348 12.28 6.87 11.09
N GLY A 349 13.29 6.08 11.38
CA GLY A 349 14.41 6.45 12.25
C GLY A 349 15.62 6.88 11.44
N SER A 350 16.34 7.91 11.90
CA SER A 350 17.53 8.47 11.26
C SER A 350 18.63 8.77 12.27
N THR A 351 19.89 8.50 11.91
CA THR A 351 21.07 8.99 12.65
C THR A 351 21.46 10.44 12.26
N GLY A 352 20.83 11.00 11.23
CA GLY A 352 21.11 12.31 10.64
C GLY A 352 20.46 13.49 11.36
N LYS A 353 19.75 14.35 10.62
CA LYS A 353 19.02 15.51 11.13
C LYS A 353 17.58 15.20 11.53
N GLY A 354 17.07 14.00 11.21
CA GLY A 354 15.65 13.68 11.34
C GLY A 354 14.80 14.55 10.42
N VAL A 355 15.29 14.83 9.22
CA VAL A 355 14.62 15.61 8.16
C VAL A 355 15.02 15.05 6.81
N VAL A 356 14.06 14.80 5.93
CA VAL A 356 14.31 14.51 4.52
C VAL A 356 14.08 15.74 3.64
N ARG A 357 14.74 15.75 2.49
CA ARG A 357 14.51 16.65 1.36
C ARG A 357 14.63 15.86 0.06
N ASP A 358 14.14 16.44 -1.02
CA ASP A 358 14.29 15.91 -2.37
C ASP A 358 15.79 15.84 -2.77
N ASP A 359 16.18 14.75 -3.43
CA ASP A 359 17.47 14.57 -4.11
C ASP A 359 17.38 13.46 -5.18
N MET A 360 18.48 13.21 -5.89
CA MET A 360 18.65 12.15 -6.88
C MET A 360 17.70 12.31 -8.08
N GLU A 361 17.52 11.26 -8.87
CA GLU A 361 16.62 11.30 -10.03
C GLU A 361 15.22 10.80 -9.63
N THR A 362 14.20 11.60 -9.92
CA THR A 362 12.79 11.22 -9.74
C THR A 362 12.45 9.93 -10.50
N SER A 363 11.83 9.00 -9.79
CA SER A 363 11.48 7.67 -10.31
C SER A 363 9.98 7.37 -10.17
N HIS A 364 9.35 7.86 -9.10
CA HIS A 364 7.94 7.69 -8.76
C HIS A 364 7.08 8.87 -9.25
N TYR A 365 5.87 8.56 -9.71
CA TYR A 365 4.88 9.51 -10.22
C TYR A 365 3.47 8.99 -9.89
N ALA A 366 2.49 9.87 -9.66
CA ALA A 366 1.10 9.47 -9.53
C ALA A 366 0.17 10.50 -10.20
N LYS A 367 -0.96 10.06 -10.76
CA LYS A 367 -1.97 10.99 -11.26
C LYS A 367 -2.69 11.65 -10.09
N ILE A 368 -2.82 12.97 -10.12
CA ILE A 368 -3.62 13.71 -9.14
C ILE A 368 -5.11 13.44 -9.46
N ALA A 369 -5.87 12.97 -8.46
CA ALA A 369 -7.29 12.62 -8.65
C ALA A 369 -8.11 13.84 -9.10
N ASP A 370 -8.01 14.94 -8.34
CA ASP A 370 -8.69 16.22 -8.60
C ASP A 370 -7.90 17.13 -9.58
N ALA A 371 -7.24 16.53 -10.59
CA ALA A 371 -6.37 17.24 -11.52
C ALA A 371 -7.08 18.38 -12.29
N PRO A 372 -6.39 19.52 -12.53
CA PRO A 372 -6.93 20.64 -13.28
C PRO A 372 -7.16 20.27 -14.75
N LYS A 373 -8.26 20.75 -15.33
CA LYS A 373 -8.66 20.49 -16.72
C LYS A 373 -7.83 21.31 -17.72
N VAL A 374 -6.56 20.95 -17.89
CA VAL A 374 -5.59 21.65 -18.76
C VAL A 374 -5.63 21.11 -20.19
N ALA A 375 -5.72 22.02 -21.17
CA ALA A 375 -5.69 21.69 -22.59
C ALA A 375 -4.26 21.34 -23.08
N LEU A 376 -3.85 20.09 -22.90
CA LEU A 376 -2.56 19.57 -23.36
C LEU A 376 -2.32 19.87 -24.85
N ARG A 377 -1.14 20.40 -25.18
CA ARG A 377 -0.71 20.68 -26.56
C ARG A 377 0.30 19.65 -27.07
N VAL A 378 1.13 19.10 -26.19
CA VAL A 378 2.14 18.09 -26.53
C VAL A 378 1.46 16.74 -26.84
N ALA A 379 1.74 16.17 -28.01
CA ALA A 379 1.11 14.92 -28.44
C ALA A 379 1.48 13.73 -27.56
N SER A 380 2.76 13.59 -27.18
CA SER A 380 3.22 12.52 -26.28
C SER A 380 2.60 12.61 -24.88
N ALA A 381 2.34 13.82 -24.36
CA ALA A 381 1.62 13.98 -23.09
C ALA A 381 0.18 13.44 -23.17
N LYS A 382 -0.52 13.64 -24.30
CA LYS A 382 -1.88 13.08 -24.50
C LYS A 382 -1.87 11.55 -24.57
N THR A 383 -0.92 10.97 -25.30
CA THR A 383 -0.80 9.52 -25.41
C THR A 383 -0.41 8.90 -24.08
N LEU A 384 0.53 9.51 -23.35
CA LEU A 384 0.98 9.04 -22.05
C LEU A 384 -0.12 9.14 -20.99
N LEU A 385 -0.85 10.26 -20.92
CA LEU A 385 -1.97 10.42 -19.97
C LEU A 385 -3.05 9.36 -20.19
N LYS A 386 -3.44 9.09 -21.44
CA LYS A 386 -4.36 7.99 -21.75
C LYS A 386 -3.84 6.64 -21.23
N SER A 387 -2.54 6.37 -21.37
CA SER A 387 -1.95 5.13 -20.85
C SER A 387 -1.95 5.09 -19.32
N ILE A 388 -1.68 6.21 -18.64
CA ILE A 388 -1.75 6.31 -17.18
C ILE A 388 -3.18 6.06 -16.71
N ASP A 389 -4.16 6.76 -17.30
CA ASP A 389 -5.59 6.57 -17.01
C ASP A 389 -6.03 5.11 -17.14
N LYS A 390 -5.57 4.42 -18.20
CA LYS A 390 -5.95 3.05 -18.56
C LYS A 390 -5.21 1.95 -17.79
N ASN A 391 -4.03 2.21 -17.19
CA ASN A 391 -3.21 1.16 -16.56
C ASN A 391 -2.98 1.37 -15.06
N PHE A 392 -3.02 2.62 -14.57
CA PHE A 392 -2.75 2.95 -13.18
C PHE A 392 -3.89 3.75 -12.54
N GLY A 393 -4.64 4.54 -13.32
CA GLY A 393 -5.69 5.41 -12.80
C GLY A 393 -5.07 6.49 -11.90
N THR A 394 -5.26 6.36 -10.59
CA THR A 394 -4.64 7.19 -9.54
C THR A 394 -3.56 6.47 -8.72
N LEU A 395 -3.30 5.18 -8.99
CA LEU A 395 -2.20 4.43 -8.37
C LEU A 395 -0.84 5.02 -8.80
N PRO A 396 0.15 5.12 -7.90
CA PRO A 396 1.50 5.50 -8.27
C PRO A 396 2.16 4.49 -9.23
N PHE A 397 2.99 5.00 -10.13
CA PHE A 397 3.77 4.25 -11.11
C PHE A 397 5.21 4.77 -11.18
N CYS A 398 6.12 4.02 -11.78
CA CYS A 398 7.48 4.48 -12.06
C CYS A 398 7.83 4.38 -13.54
N ARG A 399 8.96 4.99 -13.92
CA ARG A 399 9.49 4.96 -15.30
C ARG A 399 9.58 3.54 -15.88
N ARG A 400 10.10 2.57 -15.09
CA ARG A 400 10.17 1.15 -15.49
C ARG A 400 8.81 0.54 -15.88
N TYR A 401 7.68 1.06 -15.38
CA TYR A 401 6.36 0.54 -15.73
C TYR A 401 5.89 1.10 -17.08
N LEU A 402 6.28 2.34 -17.41
CA LEU A 402 6.10 2.91 -18.74
C LEU A 402 7.01 2.18 -19.76
N ASP A 403 8.27 1.92 -19.41
CA ASP A 403 9.21 1.15 -20.22
C ASP A 403 8.65 -0.27 -20.51
N ARG A 404 8.10 -0.94 -19.49
CA ARG A 404 7.50 -2.29 -19.59
C ARG A 404 6.20 -2.33 -20.39
N LEU A 405 5.43 -1.23 -20.42
CA LEU A 405 4.27 -1.04 -21.31
C LEU A 405 4.68 -0.61 -22.74
N GLY A 406 5.99 -0.58 -23.06
CA GLY A 406 6.49 -0.28 -24.40
C GLY A 406 6.53 1.21 -24.76
N HIS A 407 6.43 2.12 -23.79
CA HIS A 407 6.59 3.56 -24.06
C HIS A 407 8.07 3.90 -24.28
N GLU A 408 8.39 4.51 -25.42
CA GLU A 408 9.69 5.13 -25.67
C GLU A 408 9.65 6.66 -25.51
N LYS A 409 10.78 7.28 -25.12
CA LYS A 409 11.03 8.73 -25.23
C LYS A 409 9.97 9.62 -24.54
N TYR A 410 9.21 9.06 -23.60
CA TYR A 410 8.03 9.65 -22.97
C TYR A 410 8.34 10.80 -22.01
N LEU A 411 9.60 11.00 -21.60
CA LEU A 411 10.00 12.00 -20.59
C LEU A 411 9.52 13.43 -20.91
N LEU A 412 9.51 13.84 -22.19
CA LEU A 412 8.95 15.14 -22.59
C LEU A 412 7.43 15.23 -22.33
N GLY A 413 6.71 14.12 -22.53
CA GLY A 413 5.29 14.01 -22.22
C GLY A 413 5.04 14.01 -20.72
N LEU A 414 5.80 13.20 -19.96
CA LEU A 414 5.71 13.08 -18.51
C LEU A 414 5.98 14.41 -17.80
N ASN A 415 7.08 15.09 -18.15
CA ASN A 415 7.41 16.41 -17.62
C ASN A 415 6.34 17.45 -17.96
N ASN A 416 5.67 17.35 -19.11
CA ASN A 416 4.56 18.24 -19.45
C ASN A 416 3.27 17.94 -18.65
N LEU A 417 3.01 16.69 -18.26
CA LEU A 417 1.92 16.34 -17.34
C LEU A 417 2.18 16.86 -15.92
N VAL A 418 3.42 16.76 -15.45
CA VAL A 418 3.88 17.31 -14.16
C VAL A 418 3.76 18.83 -14.14
N GLN A 419 4.31 19.52 -15.14
CA GLN A 419 4.19 20.99 -15.28
C GLN A 419 2.73 21.47 -15.47
N SER A 420 1.81 20.58 -15.87
CA SER A 420 0.38 20.89 -15.97
C SER A 420 -0.42 20.59 -14.69
N GLY A 421 0.22 20.06 -13.64
CA GLY A 421 -0.44 19.66 -12.39
C GLY A 421 -1.37 18.44 -12.53
N ILE A 422 -1.22 17.63 -13.59
CA ILE A 422 -2.05 16.43 -13.82
C ILE A 422 -1.43 15.20 -13.15
N VAL A 423 -0.11 15.16 -13.10
CA VAL A 423 0.69 14.12 -12.45
C VAL A 423 1.56 14.80 -11.39
N ALA A 424 1.57 14.28 -10.18
CA ALA A 424 2.58 14.63 -9.18
C ALA A 424 3.81 13.75 -9.38
N ASP A 425 4.99 14.33 -9.22
CA ASP A 425 6.26 13.60 -9.21
C ASP A 425 6.80 13.50 -7.77
N TYR A 426 7.32 12.31 -7.43
CA TYR A 426 7.74 11.96 -6.07
C TYR A 426 9.23 11.65 -6.09
N PRO A 427 10.10 12.65 -5.86
CA PRO A 427 11.54 12.44 -5.84
C PRO A 427 11.98 11.63 -4.60
N PRO A 428 13.11 10.92 -4.68
CA PRO A 428 13.75 10.28 -3.52
C PRO A 428 13.97 11.25 -2.35
N LEU A 429 13.58 10.83 -1.15
CA LEU A 429 13.59 11.64 0.06
C LEU A 429 14.79 11.30 0.94
N VAL A 430 15.73 12.23 1.11
CA VAL A 430 17.04 12.00 1.75
C VAL A 430 17.34 12.91 2.94
N ASP A 431 17.87 12.34 4.03
CA ASP A 431 18.55 13.07 5.11
C ASP A 431 20.02 13.37 4.69
N ILE A 432 20.86 13.86 5.59
CA ILE A 432 22.24 14.22 5.31
C ILE A 432 23.07 13.02 4.85
N LYS A 433 23.89 13.21 3.81
CA LYS A 433 24.80 12.19 3.30
C LYS A 433 25.74 11.68 4.40
N GLY A 434 25.81 10.36 4.56
CA GLY A 434 26.55 9.70 5.64
C GLY A 434 25.72 9.35 6.88
N SER A 435 24.44 9.76 6.93
CA SER A 435 23.47 9.18 7.87
C SER A 435 22.91 7.84 7.34
N TYR A 436 22.28 7.11 8.25
CA TYR A 436 21.54 5.88 7.97
C TYR A 436 20.08 6.07 8.39
N THR A 437 19.15 5.55 7.59
CA THR A 437 17.72 5.58 7.87
C THR A 437 17.11 4.19 7.75
N ALA A 438 16.12 3.88 8.58
CA ALA A 438 15.35 2.63 8.60
C ALA A 438 13.84 2.94 8.65
N GLN A 439 13.02 2.06 8.08
CA GLN A 439 11.55 2.10 8.01
C GLN A 439 10.99 0.73 8.44
N TYR A 440 9.83 0.75 9.10
CA TYR A 440 8.94 -0.40 9.29
C TYR A 440 7.50 0.08 9.24
N GLU A 441 6.60 -0.75 8.71
CA GLU A 441 5.23 -0.30 8.47
C GLU A 441 4.21 -1.45 8.35
N HIS A 442 2.98 -1.15 8.78
CA HIS A 442 1.81 -1.96 8.45
C HIS A 442 0.58 -1.12 8.09
N THR A 443 -0.14 -1.55 7.05
CA THR A 443 -1.57 -1.25 6.90
C THR A 443 -2.37 -1.82 8.08
N ILE A 444 -3.25 -0.99 8.66
CA ILE A 444 -4.28 -1.36 9.64
C ILE A 444 -5.69 -1.00 9.12
N LEU A 445 -6.69 -1.83 9.45
CA LEU A 445 -8.11 -1.53 9.25
C LEU A 445 -8.77 -1.16 10.58
N LEU A 446 -9.46 -0.03 10.65
CA LEU A 446 -10.25 0.39 11.82
C LEU A 446 -11.69 -0.11 11.70
N ARG A 447 -11.87 -1.43 11.68
CA ARG A 447 -13.19 -2.08 11.59
C ARG A 447 -14.09 -1.70 12.79
N PRO A 448 -15.43 -1.80 12.67
CA PRO A 448 -16.37 -1.39 13.72
C PRO A 448 -16.18 -2.11 15.07
N THR A 449 -15.71 -3.36 15.03
CA THR A 449 -15.58 -4.29 16.19
C THR A 449 -14.15 -4.37 16.75
N VAL A 450 -13.14 -4.42 15.87
CA VAL A 450 -11.71 -4.63 16.17
C VAL A 450 -10.84 -3.75 15.28
N LYS A 451 -9.56 -3.60 15.64
CA LYS A 451 -8.51 -3.12 14.73
C LYS A 451 -7.80 -4.32 14.12
N GLU A 452 -7.70 -4.42 12.80
CA GLU A 452 -6.98 -5.52 12.14
C GLU A 452 -5.67 -5.02 11.51
N VAL A 453 -4.52 -5.47 12.03
CA VAL A 453 -3.20 -5.22 11.43
C VAL A 453 -3.03 -6.20 10.26
N ILE A 454 -3.67 -5.86 9.14
CA ILE A 454 -3.96 -6.82 8.06
C ILE A 454 -2.70 -7.35 7.37
N SER A 455 -1.65 -6.53 7.31
CA SER A 455 -0.34 -6.87 6.75
C SER A 455 0.63 -7.53 7.74
N ARG A 456 0.22 -7.81 8.99
CA ARG A 456 1.04 -8.57 9.96
C ARG A 456 1.39 -9.95 9.41
N GLY A 457 2.55 -10.47 9.80
CA GLY A 457 2.96 -11.86 9.59
C GLY A 457 4.02 -12.30 10.59
N ASP A 458 4.55 -13.51 10.45
CA ASP A 458 5.57 -14.09 11.35
C ASP A 458 6.92 -13.33 11.38
N ASP A 459 7.11 -12.31 10.53
CA ASP A 459 8.40 -11.71 10.21
C ASP A 459 8.64 -10.28 10.75
N TYR A 460 7.60 -9.47 10.98
CA TYR A 460 7.75 -8.19 11.69
C TYR A 460 6.50 -7.61 12.38
#